data_AF-A0A402A4W2-F1
#
_entry.id   AF-A0A402A4W2-F1
#
_cell.length_a   1.000
_cell.length_b   1.000
_cell.length_c   1.000
_cell.angle_alpha   90.00
_cell.angle_beta   90.00
_cell.angle_gamma   90.00
#
_symmetry.space_group_name_H-M   'P 1'
#
loop_
_entity.id
_entity.type
_entity.pdbx_description
1 polymer ?
#
loop_
_entity_poly.entity_id
_entity_poly.type
_entity_poly.pdbx_seq_one_letter_code
_entity_poly.pdbx_strand_id
1 'polypeptide(L)'
;MEEVHFISAKFSGDLHYFEPAIVSLVVQTKPGTFAECFGVYIPTVPDDEGHDYPALCLRRASWNYELDRENYNKKVNKREYIKGGQSIEAVSIFLPEQECTEIRQLISQANDMVEQGFVTEQVKRENCPWFSVKIKIASDRVNLDMAYTPFSTRIQALESWLEKWKSFFSKIDLTKGIQPEGDFSVTYHDSLQEQMSSFVEM
;
A
#
# COMPACT_ATOMS: atom_id res chain seq x y z
N MET A 1 -5.10 -1.74 8.87
CA MET A 1 -4.90 -2.19 7.47
C MET A 1 -3.63 -3.00 7.48
N GLU A 2 -3.71 -4.27 7.09
CA GLU A 2 -2.65 -5.25 7.28
C GLU A 2 -1.46 -5.01 6.36
N GLU A 3 -0.29 -5.42 6.84
CA GLU A 3 0.93 -5.34 6.06
C GLU A 3 1.02 -6.54 5.10
N VAL A 4 1.10 -6.25 3.80
CA VAL A 4 1.28 -7.27 2.78
C VAL A 4 2.73 -7.74 2.81
N HIS A 5 2.92 -9.04 2.98
CA HIS A 5 4.22 -9.68 3.01
C HIS A 5 4.78 -9.88 1.59
N PHE A 6 3.98 -10.43 0.67
CA PHE A 6 4.32 -10.51 -0.75
C PHE A 6 3.06 -10.66 -1.61
N ILE A 7 3.19 -10.38 -2.91
CA ILE A 7 2.21 -10.68 -3.94
C ILE A 7 2.81 -11.73 -4.87
N SER A 8 2.06 -12.76 -5.24
CA SER A 8 2.52 -13.77 -6.20
C SER A 8 1.51 -13.94 -7.33
N ALA A 9 2.00 -14.00 -8.56
CA ALA A 9 1.15 -14.09 -9.75
C ALA A 9 1.87 -14.90 -10.84
N LYS A 10 1.09 -15.55 -11.72
CA LYS A 10 1.64 -16.31 -12.84
C LYS A 10 1.71 -15.47 -14.10
N PHE A 11 2.84 -15.53 -14.80
CA PHE A 11 3.06 -14.90 -16.10
C PHE A 11 3.85 -15.87 -16.98
N SER A 12 3.39 -16.10 -18.21
CA SER A 12 4.06 -16.98 -19.18
C SER A 12 4.31 -18.41 -18.65
N GLY A 13 3.41 -18.95 -17.81
CA GLY A 13 3.56 -20.25 -17.17
C GLY A 13 4.39 -20.27 -15.87
N ASP A 14 5.14 -19.21 -15.57
CA ASP A 14 6.02 -19.13 -14.40
C ASP A 14 5.38 -18.35 -13.24
N LEU A 15 5.72 -18.72 -12.00
CA LEU A 15 5.24 -18.05 -10.80
C LEU A 15 6.24 -16.98 -10.36
N HIS A 16 5.82 -15.72 -10.39
CA HIS A 16 6.62 -14.58 -9.96
C HIS A 16 6.19 -14.12 -8.57
N TYR A 17 7.17 -13.75 -7.74
CA TYR A 17 6.98 -13.20 -6.41
C TYR A 17 7.42 -11.74 -6.41
N PHE A 18 6.58 -10.89 -5.82
CA PHE A 18 6.81 -9.45 -5.68
C PHE A 18 6.90 -9.10 -4.20
N GLU A 19 8.07 -8.62 -3.79
CA GLU A 19 8.35 -8.16 -2.44
C GLU A 19 8.13 -6.65 -2.31
N PRO A 20 7.76 -6.14 -1.13
CA PRO A 20 7.50 -4.72 -0.94
C PRO A 20 8.76 -3.86 -1.10
N ALA A 21 8.71 -2.85 -1.98
CA ALA A 21 9.73 -1.78 -2.05
C ALA A 21 9.31 -0.54 -1.25
N ILE A 22 8.05 -0.12 -1.41
CA ILE A 22 7.41 0.85 -0.52
C ILE A 22 6.10 0.21 -0.10
N VAL A 23 6.06 -0.30 1.13
CA VAL A 23 5.06 -1.28 1.55
C VAL A 23 3.68 -0.64 1.69
N SER A 24 3.61 0.49 2.36
CA SER A 24 2.32 1.07 2.71
C SER A 24 2.46 2.52 3.12
N LEU A 25 1.86 3.40 2.32
CA LEU A 25 1.46 4.71 2.79
C LEU A 25 0.00 4.65 3.25
N VAL A 26 -0.26 4.70 4.56
CA VAL A 26 -1.62 4.85 5.10
C VAL A 26 -1.94 6.31 5.35
N VAL A 27 -2.98 6.82 4.69
CA VAL A 27 -3.49 8.18 4.90
C VAL A 27 -4.91 8.12 5.43
N GLN A 28 -5.14 8.72 6.60
CA GLN A 28 -6.48 8.97 7.12
C GLN A 28 -6.85 10.43 6.86
N THR A 29 -7.98 10.70 6.19
CA THR A 29 -8.46 12.08 5.95
C THR A 29 -9.33 12.60 7.09
N LYS A 30 -9.92 11.69 7.87
CA LYS A 30 -10.72 11.95 9.06
C LYS A 30 -10.47 10.83 10.08
N PRO A 31 -10.47 11.12 11.39
CA PRO A 31 -10.27 10.10 12.41
C PRO A 31 -11.28 8.97 12.27
N GLY A 32 -10.81 7.74 12.04
CA GLY A 32 -11.63 6.53 12.10
C GLY A 32 -12.70 6.36 11.01
N THR A 33 -12.75 7.19 9.97
CA THR A 33 -13.80 7.05 8.93
C THR A 33 -13.29 6.50 7.60
N PHE A 34 -12.04 6.79 7.24
CA PHE A 34 -11.49 6.46 5.93
C PHE A 34 -9.99 6.28 5.99
N ALA A 35 -9.48 5.29 5.28
CA ALA A 35 -8.06 5.05 5.12
C ALA A 35 -7.74 4.60 3.68
N GLU A 36 -6.70 5.15 3.09
CA GLU A 36 -6.11 4.66 1.84
C GLU A 36 -4.72 4.10 2.13
N CYS A 37 -4.39 2.98 1.49
CA CYS A 37 -3.07 2.38 1.45
C CYS A 37 -2.60 2.30 0.00
N PHE A 38 -1.35 2.70 -0.21
CA PHE A 38 -0.66 2.60 -1.49
C PHE A 38 0.62 1.80 -1.27
N GLY A 39 0.84 0.78 -2.09
CA GLY A 39 2.02 -0.08 -2.04
C GLY A 39 2.63 -0.29 -3.41
N VAL A 40 3.95 -0.43 -3.43
CA VAL A 40 4.73 -0.84 -4.60
C VAL A 40 5.55 -2.06 -4.24
N TYR A 41 5.49 -3.07 -5.09
CA TYR A 41 6.14 -4.36 -4.92
C TYR A 41 7.01 -4.63 -6.14
N ILE A 42 8.24 -5.07 -5.92
CA ILE A 42 9.25 -5.36 -6.94
C ILE A 42 9.50 -6.87 -7.01
N PRO A 43 9.79 -7.43 -8.19
CA PRO A 43 10.07 -8.86 -8.33
C PRO A 43 11.31 -9.26 -7.52
N THR A 44 11.26 -10.41 -6.85
CA THR A 44 12.36 -10.92 -6.01
C THR A 44 13.57 -11.39 -6.81
N VAL A 45 13.34 -11.83 -8.05
CA VAL A 45 14.38 -12.21 -8.99
C VAL A 45 14.23 -11.27 -10.18
N PRO A 46 15.24 -10.44 -10.51
CA PRO A 46 15.25 -9.70 -11.75
C PRO A 46 15.30 -10.71 -12.90
N ASP A 47 14.30 -10.70 -13.78
CA ASP A 47 14.24 -11.68 -14.87
C ASP A 47 15.42 -11.55 -15.84
N ASP A 48 15.93 -12.72 -16.22
CA ASP A 48 16.87 -12.95 -17.31
C ASP A 48 16.31 -12.38 -18.63
N GLU A 49 17.21 -11.88 -19.47
CA GLU A 49 16.92 -11.14 -20.70
C GLU A 49 15.90 -11.86 -21.63
N GLY A 50 14.75 -11.23 -21.91
CA GLY A 50 13.98 -11.53 -23.13
C GLY A 50 12.45 -11.63 -23.07
N HIS A 51 11.80 -11.49 -21.92
CA HIS A 51 10.34 -11.67 -21.78
C HIS A 51 9.61 -10.42 -21.25
N ASP A 52 8.35 -10.21 -21.69
CA ASP A 52 7.45 -9.13 -21.23
C ASP A 52 6.91 -9.43 -19.81
N TYR A 53 7.78 -9.49 -18.82
CA TYR A 53 7.40 -9.65 -17.42
C TYR A 53 7.09 -8.30 -16.75
N PRO A 54 6.24 -8.29 -15.71
CA PRO A 54 5.98 -7.06 -14.98
C PRO A 54 7.19 -6.64 -14.17
N ALA A 55 7.61 -5.40 -14.36
CA ALA A 55 8.70 -4.79 -13.64
C ALA A 55 8.35 -4.46 -12.18
N LEU A 56 7.06 -4.25 -11.90
CA LEU A 56 6.54 -4.00 -10.56
C LEU A 56 5.04 -4.29 -10.48
N CYS A 57 4.55 -4.44 -9.25
CA CYS A 57 3.14 -4.46 -8.93
C CYS A 57 2.79 -3.23 -8.09
N LEU A 58 1.75 -2.51 -8.50
CA LEU A 58 1.15 -1.43 -7.73
C LEU A 58 -0.10 -1.95 -7.05
N ARG A 59 -0.30 -1.58 -5.79
CA ARG A 59 -1.52 -1.89 -5.05
C ARG A 59 -2.09 -0.64 -4.42
N ARG A 60 -3.38 -0.39 -4.65
CA ARG A 60 -4.16 0.61 -3.92
C ARG A 60 -5.25 -0.12 -3.15
N ALA A 61 -5.37 0.16 -1.87
CA ALA A 61 -6.47 -0.33 -1.05
C ALA A 61 -7.14 0.83 -0.32
N SER A 62 -8.46 0.81 -0.24
CA SER A 62 -9.25 1.77 0.53
C SER A 62 -10.20 1.07 1.47
N TRP A 63 -10.34 1.66 2.65
CA TRP A 63 -11.32 1.27 3.65
C TRP A 63 -12.17 2.47 4.02
N ASN A 64 -13.47 2.25 4.12
CA ASN A 64 -14.46 3.25 4.50
C ASN A 64 -15.36 2.68 5.60
N TYR A 65 -15.37 3.34 6.75
CA TYR A 65 -16.14 2.90 7.92
C TYR A 65 -17.64 2.80 7.67
N GLU A 66 -18.23 3.72 6.91
CA GLU A 66 -19.68 3.71 6.66
C GLU A 66 -20.08 2.52 5.81
N LEU A 67 -19.35 2.26 4.72
CA LEU A 67 -19.55 1.09 3.87
C LEU A 67 -19.31 -0.20 4.65
N ASP A 68 -18.26 -0.23 5.47
CA ASP A 68 -17.91 -1.36 6.30
C ASP A 68 -19.02 -1.70 7.31
N ARG A 69 -19.51 -0.67 8.02
CA ARG A 69 -20.63 -0.78 8.96
C ARG A 69 -21.91 -1.25 8.27
N GLU A 70 -22.21 -0.74 7.08
CA GLU A 70 -23.36 -1.19 6.31
C GLU A 70 -23.25 -2.66 5.91
N ASN A 71 -22.08 -3.08 5.43
CA ASN A 71 -21.82 -4.48 5.05
C ASN A 71 -21.94 -5.40 6.27
N TYR A 72 -21.44 -4.98 7.44
CA TYR A 72 -21.61 -5.69 8.69
C TYR A 72 -23.09 -5.88 9.05
N ASN A 73 -23.89 -4.82 8.92
CA ASN A 73 -25.31 -4.85 9.28
C ASN A 73 -26.18 -5.64 8.28
N LYS A 74 -25.81 -5.66 7.00
CA LYS A 74 -26.56 -6.36 5.93
C LYS A 74 -26.36 -7.88 5.93
N LYS A 75 -25.28 -8.39 6.53
CA LYS A 75 -24.97 -9.84 6.55
C LYS A 75 -25.76 -10.56 7.64
N VAL A 76 -26.56 -11.53 7.23
CA VAL A 76 -27.35 -12.40 8.13
C VAL A 76 -26.45 -13.15 9.12
N ASN A 77 -25.24 -13.51 8.67
CA ASN A 77 -24.24 -14.20 9.48
C ASN A 77 -22.98 -13.35 9.62
N LYS A 78 -22.75 -12.83 10.82
CA LYS A 78 -21.57 -12.02 11.14
C LYS A 78 -20.25 -12.80 10.96
N ARG A 79 -20.27 -14.13 11.06
CA ARG A 79 -19.08 -14.96 10.77
C ARG A 79 -18.74 -14.98 9.29
N GLU A 80 -19.72 -14.89 8.40
CA GLU A 80 -19.48 -14.79 6.95
C GLU A 80 -18.92 -13.42 6.56
N TYR A 81 -19.34 -12.36 7.24
CA TYR A 81 -18.74 -11.04 7.09
C TYR A 81 -17.24 -11.06 7.45
N ILE A 82 -16.89 -11.62 8.61
CA ILE A 82 -15.49 -11.74 9.06
C ILE A 82 -14.66 -12.58 8.07
N LYS A 83 -15.22 -13.69 7.57
CA LYS A 83 -14.54 -14.56 6.60
C LYS A 83 -14.45 -13.96 5.19
N GLY A 84 -15.33 -13.03 4.84
CA GLY A 84 -15.49 -12.53 3.49
C GLY A 84 -14.49 -11.43 3.10
N GLY A 85 -13.81 -10.78 4.06
CA GLY A 85 -12.82 -9.73 3.77
C GLY A 85 -13.34 -8.55 2.95
N GLN A 86 -14.65 -8.40 2.77
CA GLN A 86 -15.29 -7.54 1.76
C GLN A 86 -15.23 -6.04 2.07
N SER A 87 -14.59 -5.64 3.16
CA SER A 87 -14.59 -4.26 3.65
C SER A 87 -13.48 -3.40 3.06
N ILE A 88 -12.52 -4.04 2.40
CA ILE A 88 -11.38 -3.37 1.78
C ILE A 88 -11.53 -3.49 0.27
N GLU A 89 -11.67 -2.34 -0.39
CA GLU A 89 -11.61 -2.26 -1.84
C GLU A 89 -10.13 -2.19 -2.24
N ALA A 90 -9.61 -3.25 -2.84
CA ALA A 90 -8.22 -3.32 -3.27
C ALA A 90 -8.11 -3.56 -4.78
N VAL A 91 -7.22 -2.81 -5.41
CA VAL A 91 -6.86 -2.96 -6.82
C VAL A 91 -5.35 -3.18 -6.89
N SER A 92 -4.94 -4.19 -7.66
CA SER A 92 -3.53 -4.45 -7.96
C SER A 92 -3.32 -4.40 -9.47
N ILE A 93 -2.18 -3.86 -9.90
CA ILE A 93 -1.83 -3.67 -11.30
C ILE A 93 -0.38 -4.06 -11.48
N PHE A 94 -0.10 -4.96 -12.40
CA PHE A 94 1.25 -5.38 -12.76
C PHE A 94 1.69 -4.54 -13.95
N LEU A 95 2.74 -3.72 -13.81
CA LEU A 95 3.17 -2.79 -14.86
C LEU A 95 4.37 -3.33 -15.64
N PRO A 96 4.40 -3.15 -16.97
CA PRO A 96 5.60 -3.39 -17.77
C PRO A 96 6.64 -2.29 -17.52
N GLU A 97 7.91 -2.55 -17.82
CA GLU A 97 9.03 -1.62 -17.55
C GLU A 97 8.80 -0.22 -18.14
N GLN A 98 8.20 -0.10 -19.33
CA GLN A 98 8.05 1.19 -20.00
C GLN A 98 7.10 2.15 -19.25
N GLU A 99 6.15 1.63 -18.48
CA GLU A 99 5.21 2.42 -17.68
C GLU A 99 5.75 2.74 -16.27
N CYS A 100 6.95 2.26 -15.92
CA CYS A 100 7.50 2.35 -14.57
C CYS A 100 8.32 3.63 -14.29
N THR A 101 8.56 4.48 -15.30
CA THR A 101 9.49 5.61 -15.18
C THR A 101 9.14 6.58 -14.04
N GLU A 102 7.89 7.05 -13.96
CA GLU A 102 7.46 8.03 -12.95
C GLU A 102 7.48 7.43 -11.54
N ILE A 103 7.02 6.19 -11.36
CA ILE A 103 7.00 5.57 -10.05
C ILE A 103 8.40 5.21 -9.54
N ARG A 104 9.32 4.80 -10.42
CA ARG A 104 10.73 4.61 -10.06
C ARG A 104 11.37 5.91 -9.57
N GLN A 105 11.06 7.04 -10.20
CA GLN A 105 11.53 8.35 -9.73
C GLN A 105 10.97 8.70 -8.35
N LEU A 106 9.70 8.43 -8.10
CA LEU A 106 9.09 8.65 -6.78
C LEU A 106 9.69 7.74 -5.71
N ILE A 107 10.00 6.48 -6.04
CA ILE A 107 10.69 5.56 -5.13
C ILE A 107 12.11 6.07 -4.82
N SER A 108 12.86 6.50 -5.83
CA SER A 108 14.19 7.10 -5.65
C SER A 108 14.13 8.32 -4.73
N GLN A 109 13.18 9.24 -4.96
CA GLN A 109 12.99 10.41 -4.10
C GLN A 109 12.67 10.01 -2.65
N ALA A 110 11.88 8.96 -2.45
CA ALA A 110 11.57 8.45 -1.12
C ALA A 110 12.85 7.94 -0.43
N ASN A 111 13.64 7.12 -1.12
CA ASN A 111 14.91 6.60 -0.61
C ASN A 111 15.89 7.73 -0.29
N ASP A 112 16.03 8.73 -1.16
CA ASP A 112 16.89 9.90 -0.91
C ASP A 112 16.45 10.67 0.35
N MET A 113 15.14 10.85 0.56
CA MET A 113 14.62 11.46 1.79
C MET A 113 14.93 10.62 3.04
N VAL A 114 14.87 9.28 2.94
CA VAL A 114 15.25 8.40 4.05
C VAL A 114 16.74 8.52 4.37
N GLU A 115 17.60 8.49 3.34
CA GLU A 115 19.05 8.60 3.50
C GLU A 115 19.46 9.96 4.09
N GLN A 116 18.79 11.04 3.72
CA GLN A 116 19.04 12.40 4.25
C GLN A 116 18.40 12.64 5.62
N GLY A 117 17.44 11.81 6.00
CA GLY A 117 16.63 11.96 7.20
C GLY A 117 15.53 13.02 7.06
N PHE A 118 14.59 12.98 7.99
CA PHE A 118 13.45 13.90 8.01
C PHE A 118 13.66 15.03 9.01
N VAL A 119 13.44 16.27 8.54
CA VAL A 119 13.30 17.43 9.42
C VAL A 119 11.86 17.51 9.90
N THR A 120 11.67 17.42 11.20
CA THR A 120 10.35 17.50 11.84
C THR A 120 10.14 18.87 12.48
N GLU A 121 9.01 19.50 12.21
CA GLU A 121 8.60 20.76 12.84
C GLU A 121 7.35 20.54 13.69
N GLN A 122 7.37 20.97 14.95
CA GLN A 122 6.15 20.99 15.78
C GLN A 122 5.29 22.17 15.35
N VAL A 123 4.06 21.90 14.92
CA VAL A 123 3.12 22.90 14.41
C VAL A 123 1.71 22.58 14.87
N LYS A 124 0.81 23.57 14.88
CA LYS A 124 -0.63 23.33 15.06
C LYS A 124 -1.35 23.77 13.81
N ARG A 125 -1.87 22.82 13.03
CA ARG A 125 -2.50 23.09 11.72
C ARG A 125 -3.97 22.68 11.74
N GLU A 126 -4.86 23.65 11.76
CA GLU A 126 -6.31 23.38 11.77
C GLU A 126 -6.82 22.76 10.46
N ASN A 127 -6.19 23.11 9.34
CA ASN A 127 -6.59 22.66 8.00
C ASN A 127 -5.54 21.73 7.38
N CYS A 128 -5.35 20.55 7.96
CA CYS A 128 -4.47 19.53 7.38
C CYS A 128 -5.28 18.54 6.53
N PRO A 129 -4.83 18.22 5.30
CA PRO A 129 -5.53 17.24 4.44
C PRO A 129 -5.48 15.81 5.01
N TRP A 130 -4.59 15.55 5.96
CA TRP A 130 -4.36 14.23 6.54
C TRP A 130 -4.35 14.30 8.07
N PHE A 131 -5.06 13.37 8.69
CA PHE A 131 -5.10 13.18 10.12
C PHE A 131 -3.91 12.34 10.62
N SER A 132 -3.58 11.27 9.90
CA SER A 132 -2.46 10.38 10.23
C SER A 132 -1.79 9.89 8.96
N VAL A 133 -0.47 9.80 9.02
CA VAL A 133 0.39 9.25 7.97
C VAL A 133 1.25 8.16 8.59
N LYS A 134 1.17 6.95 8.05
CA LYS A 134 2.13 5.87 8.30
C LYS A 134 2.83 5.52 6.99
N ILE A 135 4.14 5.48 6.97
CA ILE A 135 4.93 5.10 5.81
C ILE A 135 5.97 4.06 6.19
N LYS A 136 6.05 3.02 5.38
CA LYS A 136 7.09 2.00 5.44
C LYS A 136 7.84 1.93 4.12
N ILE A 137 9.14 2.17 4.16
CA ILE A 137 10.05 2.10 3.00
C ILE A 137 11.03 0.97 3.27
N ALA A 138 11.09 0.01 2.35
CA ALA A 138 12.01 -1.10 2.39
C ALA A 138 13.01 -0.93 1.25
N SER A 139 14.24 -0.55 1.60
CA SER A 139 15.34 -0.46 0.64
C SER A 139 16.48 -1.36 1.08
N ASP A 140 17.34 -1.69 0.13
CA ASP A 140 18.52 -2.55 0.33
C ASP A 140 19.47 -2.00 1.40
N ARG A 141 19.41 -0.69 1.69
CA ARG A 141 20.31 0.02 2.60
C ARG A 141 19.64 0.40 3.91
N VAL A 142 18.39 0.84 3.87
CA VAL A 142 17.66 1.37 5.02
C VAL A 142 16.21 0.91 4.98
N ASN A 143 15.76 0.36 6.10
CA ASN A 143 14.34 0.14 6.38
C ASN A 143 13.84 1.26 7.28
N LEU A 144 12.79 1.95 6.84
CA LEU A 144 12.11 2.97 7.62
C LEU A 144 10.67 2.51 7.89
N ASP A 145 10.24 2.53 9.15
CA ASP A 145 8.83 2.53 9.54
C ASP A 145 8.60 3.77 10.40
N MET A 146 7.80 4.71 9.90
CA MET A 146 7.43 5.90 10.66
C MET A 146 5.92 6.15 10.59
N ALA A 147 5.39 6.67 11.69
CA ALA A 147 4.04 7.19 11.77
C ALA A 147 4.04 8.55 12.46
N TYR A 148 3.25 9.48 11.96
CA TYR A 148 3.07 10.79 12.58
C TYR A 148 1.69 11.39 12.29
N THR A 149 1.37 12.43 13.06
CA THR A 149 0.11 13.17 12.97
C THR A 149 0.37 14.54 12.35
N PRO A 150 -0.01 14.76 11.08
CA PRO A 150 0.23 16.03 10.39
C PRO A 150 -0.38 17.26 11.08
N PHE A 151 -1.43 17.08 11.89
CA PHE A 151 -2.00 18.18 12.68
C PHE A 151 -1.00 18.80 13.69
N SER A 152 -0.14 17.98 14.30
CA SER A 152 0.81 18.39 15.35
C SER A 152 2.27 18.42 14.90
N THR A 153 2.61 17.72 13.82
CA THR A 153 3.98 17.61 13.33
C THR A 153 3.99 17.74 11.82
N ARG A 154 4.86 18.59 11.29
CA ARG A 154 5.06 18.78 9.85
C ARG A 154 6.38 18.17 9.42
N ILE A 155 6.33 17.45 8.32
CA ILE A 155 7.51 16.95 7.61
C ILE A 155 7.37 17.41 6.16
N GLN A 156 7.85 18.61 5.85
CA GLN A 156 7.52 19.29 4.58
C GLN A 156 7.92 18.47 3.34
N ALA A 157 9.13 17.91 3.31
CA ALA A 157 9.62 17.12 2.19
C ALA A 157 8.73 15.88 1.94
N LEU A 158 8.40 15.15 3.01
CA LEU A 158 7.53 13.98 2.94
C LEU A 158 6.14 14.38 2.46
N GLU A 159 5.52 15.41 3.05
CA GLU A 159 4.18 15.86 2.67
C GLU A 159 4.08 16.29 1.20
N SER A 160 5.07 17.01 0.68
CA SER A 160 5.14 17.35 -0.75
C SER A 160 5.29 16.12 -1.64
N TRP A 161 6.03 15.10 -1.19
CA TRP A 161 6.13 13.82 -1.89
C TRP A 161 4.81 13.03 -1.83
N LEU A 162 4.10 13.04 -0.69
CA LEU A 162 2.81 12.36 -0.52
C LEU A 162 1.75 12.85 -1.51
N GLU A 163 1.71 14.15 -1.78
CA GLU A 163 0.78 14.73 -2.78
C GLU A 163 1.07 14.19 -4.18
N LYS A 164 2.35 14.12 -4.57
CA LYS A 164 2.77 13.54 -5.86
C LYS A 164 2.43 12.06 -5.93
N TRP A 165 2.73 11.32 -4.86
CA TRP A 165 2.45 9.89 -4.74
C TRP A 165 0.96 9.59 -4.91
N LYS A 166 0.09 10.29 -4.17
CA LYS A 166 -1.36 10.13 -4.29
C LYS A 166 -1.86 10.55 -5.68
N SER A 167 -1.32 11.63 -6.25
CA SER A 167 -1.66 12.09 -7.60
C SER A 167 -1.33 11.03 -8.65
N PHE A 168 -0.15 10.40 -8.56
CA PHE A 168 0.25 9.29 -9.43
C PHE A 168 -0.79 8.17 -9.39
N PHE A 169 -1.10 7.64 -8.20
CA PHE A 169 -2.07 6.55 -8.05
C PHE A 169 -3.49 6.88 -8.52
N SER A 170 -3.88 8.16 -8.53
CA SER A 170 -5.18 8.59 -9.06
C SER A 170 -5.24 8.65 -10.60
N LYS A 171 -4.08 8.71 -11.27
CA LYS A 171 -3.95 8.87 -12.72
C LYS A 171 -3.54 7.59 -13.45
N ILE A 172 -3.08 6.57 -12.73
CA ILE A 172 -2.69 5.30 -13.35
C ILE A 172 -3.89 4.75 -14.14
N ASP A 173 -3.65 4.52 -15.42
CA ASP A 173 -4.58 3.80 -16.26
C ASP A 173 -4.52 2.31 -15.95
N LEU A 174 -5.57 1.80 -15.31
CA LEU A 174 -5.68 0.39 -14.93
C LEU A 174 -5.65 -0.56 -16.14
N THR A 175 -5.96 -0.07 -17.34
CA THR A 175 -6.01 -0.89 -18.56
C THR A 175 -4.63 -1.20 -19.14
N LYS A 176 -3.59 -0.47 -18.71
CA LYS A 176 -2.21 -0.66 -19.18
C LYS A 176 -1.44 -1.75 -18.44
N GLY A 177 -2.05 -2.39 -17.44
CA GLY A 177 -1.41 -3.46 -16.69
C GLY A 177 -1.32 -4.78 -17.47
N ILE A 178 -0.24 -5.53 -17.26
CA ILE A 178 -0.12 -6.92 -17.67
C ILE A 178 -1.09 -7.74 -16.81
N GLN A 179 -1.92 -8.56 -17.47
CA GLN A 179 -2.85 -9.44 -16.76
C GLN A 179 -2.15 -10.75 -16.41
N PRO A 180 -2.24 -11.21 -15.15
CA PRO A 180 -1.73 -12.52 -14.78
C PRO A 180 -2.54 -13.66 -15.40
N GLU A 181 -1.91 -14.81 -15.52
CA GLU A 181 -2.56 -16.06 -15.90
C GLU A 181 -3.40 -16.60 -14.74
N GLY A 182 -4.64 -16.11 -14.65
CA GLY A 182 -5.57 -16.45 -13.57
C GLY A 182 -5.46 -15.48 -12.38
N ASP A 183 -5.94 -15.94 -11.21
CA ASP A 183 -5.91 -15.12 -10.01
C ASP A 183 -4.49 -15.01 -9.44
N PHE A 184 -4.16 -13.83 -8.92
CA PHE A 184 -2.95 -13.62 -8.11
C PHE A 184 -3.26 -13.83 -6.62
N SER A 185 -2.22 -14.09 -5.84
CA SER A 185 -2.31 -14.26 -4.39
C SER A 185 -1.63 -13.11 -3.66
N VAL A 186 -2.23 -12.67 -2.56
CA VAL A 186 -1.67 -11.67 -1.64
C VAL A 186 -1.51 -12.32 -0.28
N THR A 187 -0.31 -12.27 0.27
CA THR A 187 0.02 -12.82 1.58
C THR A 187 0.19 -11.70 2.59
N TYR A 188 -0.32 -11.88 3.81
CA TYR A 188 -0.23 -10.94 4.92
C TYR A 188 0.65 -11.52 6.03
N HIS A 189 1.27 -10.64 6.83
CA HIS A 189 2.19 -11.08 7.90
C HIS A 189 1.51 -11.88 9.02
N ASP A 190 0.28 -11.52 9.39
CA ASP A 190 -0.51 -12.24 10.38
C ASP A 190 -1.70 -12.89 9.67
N SER A 191 -1.94 -14.17 9.91
CA SER A 191 -3.19 -14.79 9.51
C SER A 191 -4.35 -14.18 10.30
N LEU A 192 -5.53 -14.08 9.69
CA LEU A 192 -6.75 -13.62 10.36
C LEU A 192 -7.03 -14.41 11.66
N GLN A 193 -6.54 -15.65 11.74
CA GLN A 193 -6.66 -16.55 12.88
C GLN A 193 -5.70 -16.19 14.03
N GLU A 194 -4.47 -15.78 13.74
CA GLU A 194 -3.50 -15.26 14.74
C GLU A 194 -4.00 -13.95 15.33
N GLN A 195 -4.60 -13.08 14.51
CA GLN A 195 -5.24 -11.86 14.99
C GLN A 195 -6.45 -12.15 15.90
N MET A 196 -7.28 -13.13 15.55
CA MET A 196 -8.40 -13.51 16.42
C MET A 196 -7.93 -14.05 17.77
N SER A 197 -6.77 -14.70 17.84
CA SER A 197 -6.22 -15.21 19.10
C SER A 197 -5.76 -14.10 20.05
N SER A 198 -5.33 -12.95 19.53
CA SER A 198 -4.94 -11.79 20.35
C SER A 198 -6.11 -10.95 20.86
N PHE A 199 -7.32 -11.14 20.32
CA PHE A 199 -8.55 -10.50 20.84
C PHE A 199 -9.18 -11.22 22.05
N VAL A 200 -8.76 -12.44 22.37
CA VAL A 200 -9.35 -13.24 23.46
C VAL A 200 -8.79 -12.84 24.84
N GLU A 201 -7.79 -11.97 24.90
CA GLU A 201 -7.17 -11.49 26.15
C GLU A 201 -7.52 -10.02 26.53
N MET A 202 -8.68 -9.49 26.09
CA MET A 202 -9.23 -8.23 26.64
C MET A 202 -10.58 -8.42 27.34
#